data_AF-A0A0D3VBJ8-F1
#
_entry.id   AF-A0A0D3VBJ8-F1
#
_cell.length_a   1.000
_cell.length_b   1.000
_cell.length_c   1.000
_cell.angle_alpha   90.00
_cell.angle_beta   90.00
_cell.angle_gamma   90.00
#
_symmetry.space_group_name_H-M   'P 1'
#
loop_
_entity.id
_entity.type
_entity.pdbx_description
1 polymer ?
#
loop_
_entity_poly.entity_id
_entity_poly.type
_entity_poly.pdbx_seq_one_letter_code
_entity_poly.pdbx_strand_id
1 'polypeptide(L)'
;MANWVSRGENKFRLIAELGYDAKGERIRKTTTLTLDHKPKKGELDLAAAKFEEDVKGGKWIKPGAIGFEDFVNGKWKENYANVNLGDYTRKNYMAVIKTHLFPTFGRYHLDKITTMQIVSFFNRIT
;
A
#
# COMPACT_ATOMS: atom_id res chain seq x y z
N MET A 1 -7.13 -22.34 0.29
CA MET A 1 -7.73 -22.17 1.63
C MET A 1 -7.07 -20.96 2.25
N ALA A 2 -7.87 -19.97 2.62
CA ALA A 2 -7.41 -18.79 3.34
C ALA A 2 -6.89 -19.18 4.73
N ASN A 3 -5.73 -18.66 5.09
CA ASN A 3 -5.10 -18.92 6.39
C ASN A 3 -4.69 -17.59 7.03
N TRP A 4 -4.60 -17.55 8.36
CA TRP A 4 -4.05 -16.41 9.08
C TRP A 4 -3.10 -16.85 10.19
N VAL A 5 -2.10 -16.00 10.49
CA VAL A 5 -1.07 -16.27 11.51
C VAL A 5 -0.91 -15.04 12.39
N SER A 6 -0.95 -15.22 13.72
CA SER A 6 -0.65 -14.14 14.67
C SER A 6 0.84 -13.78 14.64
N ARG A 7 1.16 -12.48 14.64
CA ARG A 7 2.53 -11.94 14.55
C ARG A 7 2.91 -11.05 15.74
N GLY A 8 2.03 -10.88 16.72
CA GLY A 8 2.23 -10.04 17.91
C GLY A 8 0.91 -9.45 18.44
N GLU A 9 0.99 -8.46 19.32
CA GLU A 9 -0.19 -7.73 19.81
C GLU A 9 -0.98 -7.14 18.63
N ASN A 10 -2.17 -7.70 18.43
CA ASN A 10 -3.16 -7.35 17.41
C ASN A 10 -2.65 -7.25 15.96
N LYS A 11 -1.54 -7.93 15.63
CA LYS A 11 -1.01 -8.01 14.27
C LYS A 11 -1.20 -9.41 13.71
N PHE A 12 -1.91 -9.52 12.60
CA PHE A 12 -2.27 -10.78 11.96
C PHE A 12 -1.80 -10.77 10.51
N ARG A 13 -1.19 -11.86 10.07
CA ARG A 13 -0.82 -12.06 8.67
C ARG A 13 -1.89 -12.91 8.01
N LEU A 14 -2.58 -12.37 7.01
CA LEU A 14 -3.50 -13.12 6.16
C LEU A 14 -2.73 -13.72 4.98
N ILE A 15 -3.08 -14.94 4.60
CA ILE A 15 -2.42 -15.75 3.57
C ILE A 15 -3.49 -16.25 2.60
N ALA A 16 -3.32 -15.93 1.32
CA ALA A 16 -4.12 -16.44 0.22
C ALA A 16 -3.25 -17.37 -0.62
N GLU A 17 -3.71 -18.61 -0.78
CA GLU A 17 -3.07 -19.61 -1.65
C GLU A 17 -3.66 -19.55 -3.06
N LEU A 18 -2.78 -19.38 -4.05
CA LEU A 18 -3.12 -19.28 -5.47
C LEU A 18 -2.74 -20.53 -6.27
N GLY A 19 -2.38 -21.63 -5.58
CA GLY A 19 -1.95 -22.87 -6.20
C GLY A 19 -0.42 -22.95 -6.37
N TYR A 20 0.01 -23.62 -7.45
CA TYR A 20 1.40 -23.91 -7.75
C TYR A 20 1.79 -23.30 -9.10
N ASP A 21 3.03 -22.84 -9.22
CA ASP A 21 3.59 -22.39 -10.49
C ASP A 21 3.95 -23.59 -11.39
N ALA A 22 4.36 -23.32 -12.64
CA ALA A 22 4.76 -24.36 -13.59
C ALA A 22 6.01 -25.16 -13.15
N LYS A 23 6.73 -24.71 -12.13
CA LYS A 23 7.90 -25.37 -11.53
C LYS A 23 7.55 -26.12 -10.24
N GLY A 24 6.30 -26.11 -9.81
CA GLY A 24 5.83 -26.75 -8.57
C GLY A 24 6.05 -25.92 -7.31
N GLU A 25 6.41 -24.64 -7.41
CA GLU A 25 6.52 -23.74 -6.27
C GLU A 25 5.15 -23.19 -5.86
N ARG A 26 4.90 -23.10 -4.55
CA ARG A 26 3.64 -22.59 -4.01
C ARG A 26 3.50 -21.08 -4.23
N ILE A 27 2.47 -20.67 -4.95
CA ILE A 27 2.12 -19.25 -5.13
C ILE A 27 1.24 -18.82 -3.96
N ARG A 28 1.78 -17.97 -3.09
CA ARG A 28 1.05 -17.37 -1.97
C ARG A 28 1.17 -15.86 -1.96
N LYS A 29 0.07 -15.17 -1.68
CA LYS A 29 0.07 -13.74 -1.35
C LYS A 29 -0.21 -13.56 0.13
N THR A 30 0.46 -12.60 0.74
CA THR A 30 0.29 -12.31 2.16
C THR A 30 0.10 -10.82 2.38
N THR A 31 -0.83 -10.46 3.26
CA THR A 31 -0.98 -9.10 3.77
C THR A 31 -0.95 -9.10 5.29
N THR A 32 -0.67 -7.94 5.89
CA THR A 32 -0.71 -7.75 7.34
C THR A 32 -1.91 -6.89 7.69
N LEU A 33 -2.73 -7.39 8.62
CA LEU A 33 -3.84 -6.71 9.25
C LEU A 33 -3.42 -6.33 10.67
N THR A 34 -3.46 -5.04 10.98
CA THR A 34 -3.28 -4.52 12.34
C THR A 34 -4.63 -4.03 12.83
N LEU A 35 -5.05 -4.47 14.01
CA LEU A 35 -6.31 -4.05 14.62
C LEU A 35 -6.01 -3.35 15.95
N ASP A 36 -6.82 -2.35 16.31
CA ASP A 36 -6.65 -1.64 17.59
C ASP A 36 -7.26 -2.41 18.78
N HIS A 37 -7.94 -3.52 18.49
CA HIS A 37 -8.60 -4.37 19.47
C HIS A 37 -8.22 -5.84 19.26
N LYS A 38 -8.52 -6.69 20.25
CA LYS A 38 -8.33 -8.14 20.16
C LYS A 38 -9.46 -8.74 19.30
N PRO A 39 -9.18 -9.19 18.06
CA PRO A 39 -10.24 -9.71 17.20
C PRO A 39 -10.74 -11.06 17.68
N LYS A 40 -11.97 -11.38 17.29
CA LYS A 40 -12.52 -12.74 17.41
C LYS A 40 -11.98 -13.59 16.26
N LYS A 41 -11.83 -14.90 16.51
CA LYS A 41 -11.37 -15.85 15.48
C LYS A 41 -12.19 -15.76 14.19
N GLY A 42 -13.53 -15.68 14.28
CA GLY A 42 -14.40 -15.58 13.12
C GLY A 42 -14.23 -14.31 12.29
N GLU A 43 -13.78 -13.20 12.90
CA GLU A 43 -13.49 -11.96 12.19
C GLU A 43 -12.21 -12.10 11.35
N LEU A 44 -11.19 -12.78 11.89
CA LEU A 44 -9.97 -13.10 11.17
C LEU A 44 -10.21 -14.09 10.04
N ASP A 45 -11.06 -15.09 10.27
CA ASP A 45 -11.45 -16.07 9.24
C ASP A 45 -12.20 -15.38 8.08
N LEU A 46 -13.15 -14.49 8.40
CA LEU A 46 -13.85 -13.67 7.39
C LEU A 46 -12.90 -12.74 6.63
N ALA A 47 -11.97 -12.08 7.33
CA ALA A 47 -10.99 -11.21 6.72
C ALA A 47 -10.04 -11.99 5.78
N ALA A 48 -9.62 -13.19 6.19
CA ALA A 48 -8.79 -14.08 5.37
C ALA A 48 -9.55 -14.56 4.13
N ALA A 49 -10.83 -14.93 4.26
CA ALA A 49 -11.67 -15.35 3.15
C ALA A 49 -11.89 -14.24 2.11
N LYS A 50 -12.23 -13.02 2.58
CA LYS A 50 -12.34 -11.84 1.70
C LYS A 50 -11.03 -11.54 0.98
N PHE A 51 -9.91 -11.62 1.69
CA PHE A 51 -8.59 -11.45 1.10
C PHE A 51 -8.30 -12.50 0.02
N GLU A 52 -8.63 -13.77 0.23
CA GLU A 52 -8.48 -14.82 -0.79
C GLU A 52 -9.36 -14.55 -2.02
N GLU A 53 -10.60 -14.09 -1.83
CA GLU A 53 -11.51 -13.70 -2.90
C GLU A 53 -10.96 -12.51 -3.71
N ASP A 54 -10.52 -11.44 -3.04
CA ASP A 54 -9.94 -10.26 -3.69
C ASP A 54 -8.69 -10.62 -4.51
N VAL A 55 -7.85 -11.51 -3.98
CA VAL A 55 -6.63 -11.96 -4.67
C VAL A 55 -6.98 -12.81 -5.90
N LYS A 56 -7.92 -13.76 -5.78
CA LYS A 56 -8.37 -14.59 -6.91
C LYS A 56 -9.11 -13.78 -7.97
N GLY A 57 -9.90 -12.80 -7.56
CA GLY A 57 -10.61 -11.88 -8.44
C GLY A 57 -9.74 -10.82 -9.09
N GLY A 58 -8.43 -10.80 -8.82
CA GLY A 58 -7.49 -9.81 -9.38
C GLY A 58 -7.69 -8.39 -8.86
N LYS A 59 -8.56 -8.19 -7.86
CA LYS A 59 -8.84 -6.89 -7.24
C LYS A 59 -7.83 -6.52 -6.17
N TRP A 60 -7.08 -7.51 -5.68
CA TRP A 60 -6.09 -7.28 -4.65
C TRP A 60 -4.85 -6.56 -5.18
N ILE A 61 -4.77 -5.27 -4.85
CA ILE A 61 -3.56 -4.46 -5.02
C ILE A 61 -2.83 -4.48 -3.67
N LYS A 62 -1.58 -4.97 -3.66
CA LYS A 62 -0.75 -4.95 -2.45
C LYS A 62 -0.68 -3.50 -1.92
N PRO A 63 -0.96 -3.25 -0.63
CA PRO A 63 -0.76 -1.94 -0.03
C PRO A 63 0.69 -1.50 -0.26
N GLY A 64 0.88 -0.41 -1.01
CA GLY A 64 2.18 0.12 -1.42
C GLY A 64 2.65 -0.25 -2.83
N ALA A 65 1.98 -1.16 -3.55
CA ALA A 65 2.24 -1.39 -4.98
C ALA A 65 1.61 -0.34 -5.90
N ILE A 66 0.96 0.68 -5.33
CA ILE A 66 0.50 1.84 -6.10
C ILE A 66 1.71 2.72 -6.47
N GLY A 67 1.72 3.24 -7.69
CA GLY A 67 2.70 4.23 -8.12
C GLY A 67 2.60 5.51 -7.27
N PHE A 68 3.72 6.16 -6.99
CA PHE A 68 3.73 7.42 -6.23
C PHE A 68 2.87 8.48 -6.91
N GLU A 69 2.94 8.60 -8.23
CA GLU A 69 2.14 9.57 -8.98
C GLU A 69 0.63 9.27 -8.90
N ASP A 70 0.23 8.01 -9.07
CA ASP A 70 -1.16 7.58 -8.94
C ASP A 70 -1.70 7.79 -7.53
N PHE A 71 -0.86 7.57 -6.51
CA PHE A 71 -1.20 7.86 -5.13
C PHE A 71 -1.46 9.35 -4.91
N VAL A 72 -0.55 10.21 -5.36
CA VAL A 72 -0.69 11.66 -5.20
C VAL A 72 -1.96 12.15 -5.90
N ASN A 73 -2.15 11.77 -7.16
CA ASN A 73 -3.26 12.29 -7.97
C ASN A 73 -4.61 11.68 -7.58
N GLY A 74 -4.67 10.37 -7.35
CA GLY A 74 -5.93 9.65 -7.14
C GLY A 74 -6.35 9.45 -5.69
N LYS A 75 -5.42 9.54 -4.73
CA LYS A 75 -5.72 9.32 -3.30
C LYS A 75 -5.49 10.57 -2.47
N TRP A 76 -4.28 11.12 -2.49
CA TRP A 76 -3.95 12.25 -1.62
C TRP A 76 -4.66 13.53 -2.06
N LYS A 77 -4.64 13.85 -3.36
CA LYS A 77 -5.24 15.08 -3.87
C LYS A 77 -6.76 15.09 -3.67
N GLU A 78 -7.43 14.03 -4.09
CA GLU A 78 -8.90 13.95 -4.07
C GLU A 78 -9.45 13.81 -2.65
N ASN A 79 -8.90 12.91 -1.83
CA ASN A 79 -9.47 12.63 -0.51
C ASN A 79 -8.99 13.62 0.57
N TYR A 80 -7.84 14.27 0.39
CA TYR A 80 -7.26 15.14 1.41
C TYR A 80 -7.04 16.57 0.92
N ALA A 81 -6.28 16.77 -0.15
CA ALA A 81 -5.84 18.12 -0.55
C ALA A 81 -7.00 19.01 -0.99
N ASN A 82 -7.98 18.47 -1.72
CA ASN A 82 -9.16 19.22 -2.17
C ASN A 82 -10.12 19.58 -1.03
N VAL A 83 -10.17 18.77 0.03
CA VAL A 83 -11.09 18.96 1.15
C VAL A 83 -10.48 19.83 2.25
N ASN A 84 -9.19 19.71 2.51
CA ASN A 84 -8.56 20.26 3.72
C ASN A 84 -7.57 21.41 3.46
N LEU A 85 -7.12 21.62 2.21
CA LEU A 85 -6.16 22.68 1.91
C LEU A 85 -6.83 23.83 1.17
N GLY A 86 -6.49 25.06 1.58
CA GLY A 86 -6.87 26.26 0.82
C GLY A 86 -6.25 26.27 -0.59
N ASP A 87 -6.91 26.95 -1.52
CA ASP A 87 -6.56 26.92 -2.95
C ASP A 87 -5.09 27.29 -3.24
N TYR A 88 -4.58 28.32 -2.57
CA TYR A 88 -3.20 28.78 -2.74
C TYR A 88 -2.19 27.74 -2.21
N THR A 89 -2.43 27.21 -1.02
CA THR A 89 -1.60 26.16 -0.41
C THR A 89 -1.56 24.91 -1.26
N ARG A 90 -2.73 24.45 -1.75
CA ARG A 90 -2.82 23.31 -2.65
C ARG A 90 -2.05 23.54 -3.94
N LYS A 91 -2.16 24.72 -4.56
CA LYS A 91 -1.41 25.07 -5.78
C LYS A 91 0.09 25.03 -5.55
N ASN A 92 0.58 25.63 -4.46
CA ASN A 92 2.02 25.62 -4.13
C ASN A 92 2.53 24.20 -3.87
N TYR A 93 1.78 23.39 -3.10
CA TYR A 93 2.18 22.01 -2.82
C TYR A 93 2.24 21.18 -4.11
N MET A 94 1.23 21.30 -4.98
CA MET A 94 1.23 20.61 -6.27
C MET A 94 2.36 21.07 -7.19
N ALA A 95 2.75 22.35 -7.16
CA ALA A 95 3.90 22.85 -7.91
C ALA A 95 5.20 22.16 -7.46
N VAL A 96 5.45 22.11 -6.14
CA VAL A 96 6.63 21.43 -5.58
C VAL A 96 6.63 19.94 -5.93
N ILE A 97 5.47 19.28 -5.80
CA ILE A 97 5.33 17.86 -6.12
C ILE A 97 5.63 17.58 -7.59
N LYS A 98 5.08 18.38 -8.51
CA LYS A 98 5.33 18.20 -9.95
C LYS A 98 6.77 18.50 -10.35
N THR A 99 7.40 19.50 -9.74
CA THR A 99 8.75 19.92 -10.10
C THR A 99 9.83 19.00 -9.53
N HIS A 100 9.66 18.51 -8.29
CA HIS A 100 10.73 17.79 -7.59
C HIS A 100 10.38 16.33 -7.30
N LEU A 101 9.17 16.05 -6.81
CA LEU A 101 8.81 14.70 -6.38
C LEU A 101 8.48 13.78 -7.55
N PHE A 102 7.71 14.23 -8.55
CA PHE A 102 7.36 13.40 -9.70
C PHE A 102 8.57 12.96 -10.55
N PRO A 103 9.53 13.84 -10.89
CA PRO A 103 10.71 13.41 -11.64
C PRO A 103 11.58 12.40 -10.89
N THR A 104 11.54 12.41 -9.55
CA THR A 104 12.39 11.55 -8.72
C THR A 104 11.69 10.26 -8.32
N PHE A 105 10.44 10.35 -7.88
CA PHE A 105 9.70 9.26 -7.26
C PHE A 105 8.48 8.81 -8.06
N GLY A 106 8.00 9.58 -9.05
CA GLY A 106 6.71 9.34 -9.73
C GLY A 106 6.56 7.94 -10.30
N ARG A 107 7.61 7.40 -10.91
CA ARG A 107 7.66 6.05 -11.50
C ARG A 107 7.81 4.91 -10.48
N TYR A 108 8.13 5.24 -9.23
CA TYR A 108 8.32 4.23 -8.20
C TYR A 108 6.97 3.87 -7.57
N HIS A 109 6.80 2.60 -7.25
CA HIS A 109 5.77 2.19 -6.30
C HIS A 109 6.13 2.69 -4.91
N LEU A 110 5.13 3.03 -4.10
CA LEU A 110 5.35 3.51 -2.73
C LEU A 110 6.18 2.53 -1.89
N ASP A 111 5.96 1.22 -2.04
CA ASP A 111 6.69 0.18 -1.31
C ASP A 111 8.16 0.00 -1.76
N LYS A 112 8.56 0.68 -2.84
CA LYS A 112 9.92 0.69 -3.37
C LYS A 112 10.70 1.97 -3.03
N ILE A 113 10.03 2.98 -2.46
CA ILE A 113 10.72 4.20 -2.02
C ILE A 113 11.44 3.88 -0.70
N THR A 114 12.76 3.96 -0.73
CA THR A 114 13.62 3.65 0.43
C THR A 114 14.10 4.92 1.14
N THR A 115 14.43 4.80 2.43
CA THR A 115 14.95 5.91 3.23
C THR A 115 16.20 6.54 2.61
N MET A 116 17.10 5.73 2.06
CA MET A 116 18.31 6.23 1.39
C MET A 116 17.99 7.11 0.19
N GLN A 117 17.01 6.75 -0.63
CA GLN A 117 16.58 7.58 -1.78
C GLN A 117 15.99 8.91 -1.32
N ILE A 118 15.29 8.93 -0.19
CA ILE A 118 14.74 10.16 0.40
C ILE A 118 15.88 11.08 0.87
N VAL A 119 16.89 10.54 1.56
CA VAL A 119 18.06 11.32 2.01
C VAL A 119 18.85 11.86 0.81
N SER A 120 19.12 11.02 -0.19
CA SER A 120 19.78 11.47 -1.43
C SER A 120 18.99 12.54 -2.17
N PHE A 121 17.65 12.45 -2.16
CA PHE A 121 16.80 13.48 -2.73
C PHE A 121 16.96 14.81 -2.01
N PHE A 122 16.87 14.84 -0.67
CA PHE A 122 17.01 16.07 0.12
C PHE A 122 18.37 16.74 -0.10
N ASN A 123 19.45 15.96 -0.16
CA ASN A 123 20.80 16.48 -0.45
C ASN A 123 20.93 17.07 -1.87
N ARG A 124 20.07 16.68 -2.82
CA ARG A 124 20.12 17.17 -4.21
C ARG A 124 19.31 18.46 -4.41
N ILE A 125 18.26 18.65 -3.62
CA ILE A 125 17.36 19.82 -3.74
C ILE A 125 17.72 20.97 -2.78
N THR A 126 18.66 20.71 -1.86
CA THR A 126 19.29 21.70 -0.99
C THR A 126 20.49 22.28 -1.70
#